data_AF-A0A946EBE1-F1
#
_entry.id   AF-A0A946EBE1-F1
#
_cell.length_a   1.000
_cell.length_b   1.000
_cell.length_c   1.000
_cell.angle_alpha   90.00
_cell.angle_beta   90.00
_cell.angle_gamma   90.00
#
_symmetry.space_group_name_H-M   'P 1'
#
loop_
_entity.id
_entity.type
_entity.pdbx_description
1 polymer ?
#
loop_
_entity_poly.entity_id
_entity_poly.type
_entity_poly.pdbx_seq_one_letter_code
_entity_poly.pdbx_strand_id
1 'polypeptide(L)'
;AYQVTKNLNKIIDGNYYPVPEARNSNMRHRPIGIGVQGLADTFITMRHAFDSPEAKKLNKEIFETIYFAACTSSKDLAIEDGAYETYEGSPISKGEFQFDMWKVTPSDRWEWDVLREEVKEHGVRNSLLLAPMPTASTAQILGNNECFEPYTSNIYTRRVLSGEFIIVNKHLLRDLVKLGIWNDELKNKLMASNGSVQNIDEIPDNIKALYKTAWELSQKTIIEMAADRGAYICQSQSLNVFMENANFAKLTSMHFYSWKQGLKTGMYYLRTKAAVDAIKFTLEKTAVVQPIAKTEEERQAEIACSLDDPENCEMCSG
;
A
#
# COMPACT_ATOMS: atom_id res chain seq x y z
N ALA A 1 11.30 -7.08 -12.06
CA ALA A 1 11.52 -8.09 -11.00
C ALA A 1 12.68 -9.04 -11.35
N TYR A 2 12.66 -9.70 -12.52
CA TYR A 2 13.72 -10.62 -12.97
C TYR A 2 15.16 -10.13 -12.71
N GLN A 3 15.54 -8.97 -13.27
CA GLN A 3 16.89 -8.41 -13.05
C GLN A 3 17.17 -8.05 -11.58
N VAL A 4 16.15 -7.63 -10.84
CA VAL A 4 16.27 -7.28 -9.41
C VAL A 4 16.58 -8.53 -8.59
N THR A 5 15.96 -9.68 -8.91
CA THR A 5 16.29 -10.97 -8.29
C THR A 5 17.76 -11.32 -8.48
N LYS A 6 18.29 -11.20 -9.71
CA LYS A 6 19.73 -11.42 -9.97
C LYS A 6 20.63 -10.49 -9.16
N ASN A 7 20.28 -9.20 -9.08
CA ASN A 7 21.05 -8.22 -8.32
C ASN A 7 21.04 -8.51 -6.82
N LEU A 8 19.88 -8.81 -6.24
CA LEU A 8 19.74 -9.13 -4.82
C LEU A 8 20.43 -10.46 -4.46
N ASN A 9 20.39 -11.46 -5.35
CA ASN A 9 21.14 -12.70 -5.14
C ASN A 9 22.66 -12.45 -5.10
N LYS A 10 23.20 -11.60 -5.98
CA LYS A 10 24.62 -11.21 -5.95
C LYS A 10 25.00 -10.47 -4.67
N ILE A 11 24.09 -9.67 -4.12
CA ILE A 11 24.32 -8.96 -2.86
C ILE A 11 24.52 -9.95 -1.71
N ILE A 12 23.85 -11.09 -1.68
CA ILE A 12 24.07 -12.11 -0.63
C ILE A 12 25.54 -12.51 -0.56
N ASP A 13 26.19 -12.74 -1.70
CA ASP A 13 27.60 -13.18 -1.72
C ASP A 13 28.57 -12.01 -1.51
N GLY A 14 28.21 -10.80 -1.97
CA GLY A 14 29.04 -9.60 -1.87
C GLY A 14 28.90 -8.82 -0.55
N ASN A 15 27.93 -9.16 0.30
CA ASN A 15 27.64 -8.40 1.51
C ASN A 15 28.66 -8.66 2.62
N TYR A 16 29.01 -7.59 3.36
CA TYR A 16 29.70 -7.73 4.63
C TYR A 16 28.71 -8.06 5.73
N TYR A 17 28.93 -9.17 6.43
CA TYR A 17 28.07 -9.62 7.52
C TYR A 17 28.68 -9.23 8.87
N PRO A 18 27.97 -8.43 9.70
CA PRO A 18 28.51 -7.97 10.98
C PRO A 18 28.61 -9.09 12.04
N VAL A 19 27.82 -10.16 11.89
CA VAL A 19 27.81 -11.32 12.77
C VAL A 19 27.75 -12.62 11.95
N PRO A 20 28.44 -13.70 12.39
CA PRO A 20 28.52 -14.94 11.62
C PRO A 20 27.17 -15.63 11.42
N GLU A 21 26.23 -15.50 12.35
CA GLU A 21 24.89 -16.07 12.27
C GLU A 21 24.09 -15.48 11.11
N ALA A 22 24.26 -14.18 10.83
CA ALA A 22 23.62 -13.50 9.71
C ALA A 22 24.17 -14.04 8.38
N ARG A 23 25.49 -14.25 8.28
CA ARG A 23 26.10 -14.88 7.11
C ARG A 23 25.59 -16.30 6.92
N ASN A 24 25.58 -17.09 7.99
CA ASN A 24 25.10 -18.46 7.96
C ASN A 24 23.65 -18.53 7.44
N SER A 25 22.75 -17.71 7.99
CA SER A 25 21.35 -17.65 7.56
C SER A 25 21.20 -17.28 6.08
N ASN A 26 21.87 -16.21 5.63
CA ASN A 26 21.77 -15.76 4.24
C ASN A 26 22.39 -16.74 3.25
N MET A 27 23.53 -17.37 3.56
CA MET A 27 24.14 -18.34 2.65
C MET A 27 23.32 -19.62 2.55
N ARG A 28 22.71 -20.04 3.66
CA ARG A 28 21.90 -21.27 3.75
C ARG A 28 20.54 -21.15 3.06
N HIS A 29 19.85 -20.02 3.27
CA HIS A 29 18.46 -19.85 2.81
C HIS A 29 18.32 -18.88 1.65
N ARG A 30 19.31 -18.00 1.43
CA ARG A 30 19.35 -17.00 0.36
C ARG A 30 18.06 -16.18 0.17
N PRO A 31 17.38 -15.70 1.24
CA PRO A 31 16.16 -14.93 1.09
C PRO A 31 16.46 -13.53 0.51
N ILE A 32 15.57 -13.03 -0.33
CA ILE A 32 15.59 -11.65 -0.84
C ILE A 32 14.22 -10.99 -0.64
N GLY A 33 14.19 -9.66 -0.63
CA GLY A 33 12.96 -8.88 -0.44
C GLY A 33 12.76 -7.85 -1.55
N ILE A 34 11.91 -8.18 -2.53
CA ILE A 34 11.49 -7.27 -3.60
C ILE A 34 10.20 -6.56 -3.16
N GLY A 35 10.22 -5.23 -3.22
CA GLY A 35 9.05 -4.40 -2.99
C GLY A 35 8.69 -3.54 -4.21
N VAL A 36 7.78 -2.59 -3.99
CA VAL A 36 7.31 -1.63 -4.98
C VAL A 36 7.35 -0.22 -4.39
N GLN A 37 7.21 0.79 -5.24
CA GLN A 37 6.91 2.17 -4.88
C GLN A 37 6.13 2.83 -6.02
N GLY A 38 5.36 3.86 -5.73
CA GLY A 38 4.56 4.57 -6.73
C GLY A 38 3.31 3.83 -7.22
N LEU A 39 2.69 2.97 -6.38
CA LEU A 39 1.43 2.32 -6.76
C LEU A 39 0.31 3.35 -6.96
N ALA A 40 0.18 4.33 -6.05
CA ALA A 40 -0.79 5.41 -6.20
C ALA A 40 -0.53 6.28 -7.43
N ASP A 41 0.74 6.60 -7.73
CA ASP A 41 1.10 7.30 -8.98
C ASP A 41 0.64 6.51 -10.21
N THR A 42 0.81 5.18 -10.18
CA THR A 42 0.41 4.29 -11.28
C THR A 42 -1.10 4.33 -11.49
N PHE A 43 -1.89 4.18 -10.42
CA PHE A 43 -3.35 4.26 -10.51
C PHE A 43 -3.82 5.63 -11.03
N ILE A 44 -3.25 6.72 -10.54
CA ILE A 44 -3.58 8.07 -11.01
C ILE A 44 -3.25 8.25 -12.49
N THR A 45 -2.08 7.77 -12.92
CA THR A 45 -1.63 7.84 -14.31
C THR A 45 -2.55 7.04 -15.24
N MET A 46 -3.03 5.89 -14.76
CA MET A 46 -3.98 5.01 -15.48
C MET A 46 -5.43 5.49 -15.38
N ARG A 47 -5.71 6.59 -14.67
CA ARG A 47 -7.06 7.11 -14.40
C ARG A 47 -7.96 6.13 -13.64
N HIS A 48 -7.38 5.39 -12.70
CA HIS A 48 -8.11 4.50 -11.80
C HIS A 48 -8.15 5.12 -10.40
N ALA A 49 -9.34 5.35 -9.86
CA ALA A 49 -9.48 5.68 -8.44
C ALA A 49 -8.94 4.51 -7.61
N PHE A 50 -8.33 4.78 -6.46
CA PHE A 50 -7.63 3.76 -5.68
C PHE A 50 -8.54 2.59 -5.27
N ASP A 51 -9.80 2.89 -4.97
CA ASP A 51 -10.86 1.96 -4.56
C ASP A 51 -11.68 1.38 -5.73
N SER A 52 -11.34 1.71 -6.98
CA SER A 52 -12.05 1.23 -8.18
C SER A 52 -11.80 -0.27 -8.46
N PRO A 53 -12.76 -0.97 -9.09
CA PRO A 53 -12.56 -2.34 -9.56
C PRO A 53 -11.33 -2.51 -10.46
N GLU A 54 -11.04 -1.52 -11.30
CA GLU A 54 -9.89 -1.48 -12.20
C GLU A 54 -8.58 -1.44 -11.41
N ALA A 55 -8.48 -0.60 -10.37
CA ALA A 55 -7.31 -0.55 -9.49
C ALA A 55 -7.13 -1.85 -8.70
N LYS A 56 -8.22 -2.46 -8.19
CA LYS A 56 -8.17 -3.76 -7.52
C LYS A 56 -7.66 -4.87 -8.45
N LYS A 57 -8.12 -4.89 -9.70
CA LYS A 57 -7.63 -5.83 -10.72
C LYS A 57 -6.14 -5.60 -11.02
N LEU A 58 -5.76 -4.36 -11.33
CA LEU A 58 -4.39 -4.01 -11.67
C LEU A 58 -3.43 -4.30 -10.51
N ASN A 59 -3.85 -4.09 -9.26
CA ASN A 59 -3.10 -4.49 -8.07
C ASN A 59 -2.72 -5.98 -8.11
N LYS A 60 -3.69 -6.88 -8.35
CA LYS A 60 -3.41 -8.32 -8.45
C LYS A 60 -2.43 -8.62 -9.58
N GLU A 61 -2.67 -8.08 -10.77
CA GLU A 61 -1.86 -8.33 -11.96
C GLU A 61 -0.41 -7.86 -11.80
N ILE A 62 -0.19 -6.71 -11.14
CA ILE A 62 1.17 -6.20 -10.84
C ILE A 62 1.91 -7.19 -9.95
N PHE A 63 1.32 -7.60 -8.83
CA PHE A 63 2.01 -8.46 -7.86
C PHE A 63 2.16 -9.90 -8.37
N GLU A 64 1.18 -10.41 -9.12
CA GLU A 64 1.30 -11.67 -9.84
C GLU A 64 2.49 -11.65 -10.81
N THR A 65 2.60 -10.58 -11.61
CA THR A 65 3.70 -10.41 -12.57
C THR A 65 5.07 -10.31 -11.88
N ILE A 66 5.16 -9.55 -10.78
CA ILE A 66 6.41 -9.43 -10.02
C ILE A 66 6.81 -10.79 -9.45
N TYR A 67 5.85 -11.54 -8.90
CA TYR A 67 6.11 -12.86 -8.31
C TYR A 67 6.55 -13.86 -9.38
N PHE A 68 5.83 -13.93 -10.51
CA PHE A 68 6.18 -14.80 -11.64
C PHE A 68 7.62 -14.54 -12.09
N ALA A 69 7.93 -13.29 -12.44
CA ALA A 69 9.26 -12.92 -12.93
C ALA A 69 10.37 -13.11 -11.89
N ALA A 70 10.07 -12.99 -10.59
CA ALA A 70 11.04 -13.27 -9.53
C ALA A 70 11.30 -14.77 -9.37
N CYS A 71 10.26 -15.61 -9.44
CA CYS A 71 10.37 -17.06 -9.41
C CYS A 71 11.13 -17.58 -10.64
N THR A 72 10.80 -17.10 -11.84
CA THR A 72 11.52 -17.44 -13.08
C THR A 72 13.01 -17.13 -12.96
N SER A 73 13.37 -15.93 -12.50
CA SER A 73 14.78 -15.59 -12.31
C SER A 73 15.46 -16.42 -11.25
N SER A 74 14.77 -16.78 -10.16
CA SER A 74 15.32 -17.60 -9.09
C SER A 74 15.56 -19.04 -9.55
N LYS A 75 14.66 -19.57 -10.39
CA LYS A 75 14.82 -20.87 -11.07
C LYS A 75 16.00 -20.84 -12.03
N ASP A 76 16.11 -19.82 -12.88
CA ASP A 76 17.23 -19.71 -13.83
C ASP A 76 18.59 -19.63 -13.11
N LEU A 77 18.66 -18.92 -11.98
CA LEU A 77 19.85 -18.91 -11.13
C LEU A 77 20.13 -20.28 -10.49
N ALA A 78 19.12 -21.10 -10.24
CA ALA A 78 19.31 -22.46 -9.72
C ALA A 78 19.87 -23.41 -10.78
N ILE A 79 19.53 -23.21 -12.06
CA ILE A 79 20.16 -23.93 -13.18
C ILE A 79 21.66 -23.63 -13.24
N GLU A 80 22.04 -22.36 -13.05
CA GLU A 80 23.43 -21.92 -13.11
C GLU A 80 24.24 -22.32 -11.85
N ASP A 81 23.70 -22.06 -10.65
CA ASP A 81 24.44 -22.12 -9.39
C ASP A 81 23.96 -23.21 -8.41
N GLY A 82 22.94 -23.98 -8.78
CA GLY A 82 22.20 -24.90 -7.91
C GLY A 82 21.16 -24.22 -7.02
N ALA A 83 20.21 -24.99 -6.49
CA ALA A 83 19.22 -24.47 -5.53
C ALA A 83 19.88 -24.00 -4.20
N TYR A 84 19.15 -23.23 -3.38
CA TYR A 84 19.63 -22.90 -2.03
C TYR A 84 19.71 -24.16 -1.14
N GLU A 85 20.58 -24.14 -0.13
CA GLU A 85 20.96 -25.32 0.66
C GLU A 85 19.77 -26.05 1.28
N THR A 86 18.75 -25.32 1.75
CA THR A 86 17.56 -25.89 2.39
C THR A 86 16.34 -25.91 1.49
N TYR A 87 16.54 -26.06 0.17
CA TYR A 87 15.45 -26.16 -0.80
C TYR A 87 14.64 -27.44 -0.63
N GLU A 88 15.31 -28.59 -0.49
CA GLU A 88 14.66 -29.88 -0.34
C GLU A 88 13.71 -29.93 0.86
N GLY A 89 12.48 -30.37 0.61
CA GLY A 89 11.42 -30.46 1.63
C GLY A 89 10.60 -29.18 1.84
N SER A 90 11.02 -28.04 1.28
CA SER A 90 10.25 -26.80 1.29
C SER A 90 8.94 -26.91 0.48
N PRO A 91 7.93 -26.05 0.72
CA PRO A 91 6.71 -26.03 -0.09
C PRO A 91 7.00 -25.88 -1.59
N ILE A 92 7.91 -24.97 -1.96
CA ILE A 92 8.25 -24.71 -3.36
C ILE A 92 8.94 -25.93 -4.02
N SER A 93 9.67 -26.76 -3.26
CA SER A 93 10.22 -28.03 -3.79
C SER A 93 9.15 -29.07 -4.14
N LYS A 94 7.97 -28.96 -3.55
CA LYS A 94 6.79 -29.78 -3.87
C LYS A 94 5.95 -29.12 -4.97
N GLY A 95 6.44 -28.03 -5.54
CA GLY A 95 5.72 -27.19 -6.48
C GLY A 95 4.62 -26.35 -5.84
N GLU A 96 4.57 -26.15 -4.52
CA GLU A 96 3.55 -25.32 -3.86
C GLU A 96 4.00 -23.84 -3.80
N PHE A 97 3.32 -22.98 -4.56
CA PHE A 97 3.58 -21.54 -4.65
C PHE A 97 2.80 -20.75 -3.59
N GLN A 98 3.12 -19.46 -3.48
CA GLN A 98 2.48 -18.59 -2.49
C GLN A 98 0.96 -18.55 -2.60
N PHE A 99 0.42 -18.51 -3.81
CA PHE A 99 -1.02 -18.42 -4.03
C PHE A 99 -1.73 -19.75 -3.73
N ASP A 100 -1.04 -20.89 -3.88
CA ASP A 100 -1.58 -22.21 -3.51
C ASP A 100 -1.81 -22.28 -1.99
N MET A 101 -0.85 -21.77 -1.20
CA MET A 101 -0.98 -21.67 0.26
C MET A 101 -2.14 -20.75 0.69
N TRP A 102 -2.59 -19.86 -0.19
CA TRP A 102 -3.75 -18.98 0.01
C TRP A 102 -5.03 -19.52 -0.64
N LYS A 103 -4.96 -20.66 -1.35
CA LYS A 103 -6.06 -21.24 -2.14
C LYS A 103 -6.59 -20.27 -3.20
N VAL A 104 -5.69 -19.47 -3.78
CA VAL A 104 -5.99 -18.52 -4.85
C VAL A 104 -5.53 -19.11 -6.17
N THR A 105 -6.43 -19.12 -7.16
CA THR A 105 -6.07 -19.44 -8.54
C THR A 105 -5.54 -18.18 -9.23
N PRO A 106 -4.32 -18.20 -9.80
CA PRO A 106 -3.76 -17.07 -10.53
C PRO A 106 -4.54 -16.77 -11.82
N SER A 107 -4.23 -15.66 -12.48
CA SER A 107 -4.82 -15.36 -13.79
C SER A 107 -4.16 -16.19 -14.90
N ASP A 108 -4.74 -16.14 -16.10
CA ASP A 108 -4.21 -16.76 -17.32
C ASP A 108 -3.09 -15.94 -17.98
N ARG A 109 -2.63 -14.87 -17.32
CA ARG A 109 -1.60 -13.96 -17.85
C ARG A 109 -0.23 -14.62 -17.99
N TRP A 110 0.09 -15.58 -17.12
CA TRP A 110 1.40 -16.21 -17.05
C TRP A 110 1.28 -17.73 -17.00
N GLU A 111 2.24 -18.42 -17.61
CA GLU A 111 2.29 -19.88 -17.71
C GLU A 111 2.78 -20.51 -16.39
N TRP A 112 1.98 -20.42 -15.34
CA TRP A 112 2.32 -20.93 -14.01
C TRP A 112 2.56 -22.44 -13.97
N ASP A 113 1.86 -23.20 -14.80
CA ASP A 113 2.04 -24.65 -14.88
C ASP A 113 3.41 -25.02 -15.45
N VAL A 114 3.86 -24.31 -16.47
CA VAL A 114 5.20 -24.48 -17.05
C VAL A 114 6.26 -24.13 -16.00
N LEU A 115 6.13 -22.97 -15.35
CA LEU A 115 7.07 -22.55 -14.31
C LEU A 115 7.09 -23.52 -13.13
N ARG A 116 5.95 -24.11 -12.76
CA ARG A 116 5.85 -25.10 -11.67
C ARG A 116 6.67 -26.36 -11.97
N GLU A 117 6.59 -26.87 -13.19
CA GLU A 117 7.37 -28.04 -13.59
C GLU A 117 8.87 -27.70 -13.68
N GLU A 118 9.24 -26.55 -14.25
CA GLU A 118 10.65 -26.10 -14.27
C GLU A 118 11.23 -25.91 -12.86
N VAL A 119 10.44 -25.39 -11.92
CA VAL A 119 10.85 -25.21 -10.51
C VAL A 119 11.02 -26.55 -9.81
N LYS A 120 10.21 -27.57 -10.13
CA LYS A 120 10.39 -28.93 -9.58
C LYS A 120 11.60 -29.64 -10.19
N GLU A 121 11.91 -29.37 -11.45
CA GLU A 121 13.07 -29.97 -12.13
C GLU A 121 14.39 -29.35 -11.68
N HIS A 122 14.45 -28.01 -11.61
CA HIS A 122 15.72 -27.28 -11.41
C HIS A 122 15.88 -26.65 -10.03
N GLY A 123 14.79 -26.54 -9.28
CA GLY A 123 14.77 -25.80 -8.02
C GLY A 123 14.75 -24.29 -8.19
N VAL A 124 14.99 -23.59 -7.08
CA VAL A 124 15.10 -22.12 -7.03
C VAL A 124 16.29 -21.70 -6.19
N ARG A 125 16.93 -20.58 -6.52
CA ARG A 125 18.14 -20.09 -5.84
C ARG A 125 17.84 -19.35 -4.54
N ASN A 126 16.62 -18.84 -4.37
CA ASN A 126 16.21 -18.01 -3.23
C ASN A 126 14.96 -18.58 -2.57
N SER A 127 14.98 -18.75 -1.24
CA SER A 127 13.84 -19.28 -0.47
C SER A 127 12.62 -18.35 -0.42
N LEU A 128 12.86 -17.04 -0.41
CA LEU A 128 11.85 -15.99 -0.33
C LEU A 128 12.25 -14.85 -1.29
N LEU A 129 11.25 -14.20 -1.89
CA LEU A 129 11.42 -13.27 -3.01
C LEU A 129 10.79 -11.90 -2.77
N LEU A 130 9.54 -11.83 -2.33
CA LEU A 130 8.77 -10.58 -2.26
C LEU A 130 8.49 -10.18 -0.81
N ALA A 131 8.77 -8.91 -0.50
CA ALA A 131 8.51 -8.28 0.79
C ALA A 131 8.35 -6.75 0.61
N PRO A 132 7.17 -6.26 0.21
CA PRO A 132 6.94 -4.83 0.04
C PRO A 132 7.19 -4.03 1.34
N MET A 133 8.28 -3.27 1.34
CA MET A 133 8.82 -2.50 2.46
C MET A 133 8.43 -1.01 2.39
N PRO A 134 8.52 -0.25 3.49
CA PRO A 134 8.43 1.20 3.42
C PRO A 134 9.56 1.75 2.54
N THR A 135 9.23 2.66 1.63
CA THR A 135 10.17 3.23 0.67
C THR A 135 10.38 4.74 0.86
N ALA A 136 10.13 5.25 2.07
CA ALA A 136 10.16 6.67 2.43
C ALA A 136 11.28 7.47 1.75
N SER A 137 12.55 7.07 1.92
CA SER A 137 13.68 7.80 1.33
C SER A 137 13.81 7.59 -0.17
N THR A 138 13.69 6.35 -0.67
CA THR A 138 13.89 6.05 -2.10
C THR A 138 12.76 6.56 -2.98
N ALA A 139 11.53 6.56 -2.47
CA ALA A 139 10.37 7.10 -3.15
C ALA A 139 10.48 8.62 -3.29
N GLN A 140 10.96 9.30 -2.24
CA GLN A 140 11.27 10.73 -2.31
C GLN A 140 12.37 11.05 -3.33
N ILE A 141 13.45 10.25 -3.40
CA ILE A 141 14.52 10.42 -4.38
C ILE A 141 13.98 10.29 -5.81
N LEU A 142 13.11 9.31 -6.06
CA LEU A 142 12.51 9.07 -7.37
C LEU A 142 11.27 9.94 -7.65
N GLY A 143 10.81 10.70 -6.65
CA GLY A 143 9.61 11.53 -6.72
C GLY A 143 8.31 10.72 -6.81
N ASN A 144 8.25 9.50 -6.31
CA ASN A 144 7.07 8.64 -6.27
C ASN A 144 6.38 8.68 -4.90
N ASN A 145 5.12 8.27 -4.83
CA ASN A 145 4.44 7.98 -3.56
C ASN A 145 5.03 6.72 -2.92
N GLU A 146 4.93 6.66 -1.60
CA GLU A 146 5.51 5.57 -0.82
C GLU A 146 4.83 4.23 -1.12
N CYS A 147 5.68 3.26 -1.42
CA CYS A 147 5.35 1.85 -1.53
C CYS A 147 4.05 1.59 -2.32
N PHE A 148 3.08 1.01 -1.63
CA PHE A 148 1.75 0.73 -2.13
C PHE A 148 0.66 1.56 -1.45
N GLU A 149 1.05 2.62 -0.74
CA GLU A 149 0.12 3.43 0.02
C GLU A 149 -0.67 4.36 -0.91
N PRO A 150 -1.92 4.70 -0.55
CA PRO A 150 -2.59 5.86 -1.12
C PRO A 150 -1.84 7.16 -0.76
N TYR A 151 -2.15 8.26 -1.46
CA TYR A 151 -1.65 9.56 -1.03
C TYR A 151 -2.26 9.93 0.32
N THR A 152 -1.42 10.25 1.31
CA THR A 152 -1.90 10.69 2.64
C THR A 152 -2.43 12.12 2.63
N SER A 153 -1.99 12.92 1.67
CA SER A 153 -2.45 14.29 1.41
C SER A 153 -2.09 14.69 -0.02
N ASN A 154 -2.92 15.52 -0.66
CA ASN A 154 -2.56 16.15 -1.94
C ASN A 154 -1.73 17.43 -1.77
N ILE A 155 -1.40 17.82 -0.53
CA ILE A 155 -0.56 18.97 -0.22
C ILE A 155 0.41 18.65 0.92
N TYR A 156 1.68 18.95 0.75
CA TYR A 156 2.72 18.66 1.73
C TYR A 156 3.71 19.81 1.87
N THR A 157 4.15 20.06 3.10
CA THR A 157 5.15 21.08 3.41
C THR A 157 6.53 20.46 3.37
N ARG A 158 7.40 20.98 2.50
CA ARG A 158 8.80 20.60 2.43
C ARG A 158 9.66 21.68 3.06
N ARG A 159 10.37 21.32 4.13
CA ARG A 159 11.36 22.18 4.80
C ARG A 159 12.70 22.03 4.10
N VAL A 160 13.27 23.15 3.67
CA VAL A 160 14.66 23.24 3.17
C VAL A 160 15.37 24.38 3.89
N LEU A 161 16.69 24.48 3.73
CA LEU A 161 17.49 25.51 4.40
C LEU A 161 17.01 26.95 4.12
N SER A 162 16.39 27.19 2.96
CA SER A 162 15.87 28.50 2.55
C SER A 162 14.43 28.79 2.99
N GLY A 163 13.76 27.87 3.69
CA GLY A 163 12.40 28.06 4.20
C GLY A 163 11.48 26.84 4.03
N GLU A 164 10.20 27.06 4.28
CA GLU A 164 9.15 26.06 4.09
C GLU A 164 8.42 26.29 2.76
N PHE A 165 8.33 25.25 1.94
CA PHE A 165 7.65 25.30 0.65
C PHE A 165 6.44 24.38 0.66
N ILE A 166 5.30 24.90 0.23
CA ILE A 166 4.09 24.12 0.03
C ILE A 166 4.16 23.46 -1.34
N ILE A 167 4.10 22.14 -1.36
CA ILE A 167 4.14 21.34 -2.58
C ILE A 167 2.80 20.63 -2.73
N VAL A 168 2.21 20.77 -3.91
CA VAL A 168 0.97 20.10 -4.29
C VAL A 168 1.32 18.78 -4.97
N ASN A 169 0.48 17.77 -4.83
CA ASN A 169 0.56 16.53 -5.60
C ASN A 169 0.73 16.87 -7.09
N LYS A 170 1.86 16.46 -7.65
CA LYS A 170 2.27 16.80 -9.03
C LYS A 170 1.23 16.38 -10.07
N HIS A 171 0.52 15.28 -9.82
CA HIS A 171 -0.51 14.78 -10.73
C HIS A 171 -1.77 15.63 -10.65
N LEU A 172 -2.25 15.91 -9.43
CA LEU A 172 -3.40 16.79 -9.20
C LEU A 172 -3.16 18.16 -9.81
N LEU A 173 -2.01 18.77 -9.54
CA LEU A 173 -1.67 20.09 -10.09
C LEU A 173 -1.73 20.10 -11.61
N ARG A 174 -1.18 19.07 -12.28
CA ARG A 174 -1.23 18.94 -13.74
C ARG A 174 -2.67 18.85 -14.25
N ASP A 175 -3.54 18.11 -13.58
CA ASP A 175 -4.95 18.00 -13.97
C ASP A 175 -5.71 19.31 -13.75
N LEU A 176 -5.53 19.98 -12.62
CA LEU A 176 -6.17 21.26 -12.33
C LEU A 176 -5.73 22.36 -13.31
N VAL A 177 -4.45 22.37 -13.69
CA VAL A 177 -3.93 23.29 -14.73
C VAL A 177 -4.53 22.97 -16.09
N LYS A 178 -4.63 21.69 -16.47
CA LYS A 178 -5.26 21.28 -17.75
C LYS A 178 -6.74 21.65 -17.81
N LEU A 179 -7.44 21.62 -16.68
CA LEU A 179 -8.83 22.05 -16.56
C LEU A 179 -8.99 23.57 -16.56
N GLY A 180 -7.89 24.34 -16.46
CA GLY A 180 -7.93 25.81 -16.42
C GLY A 180 -8.46 26.39 -15.11
N ILE A 181 -8.59 25.58 -14.05
CA ILE A 181 -9.16 25.99 -12.75
C ILE A 181 -8.09 26.29 -11.70
N TRP A 182 -6.81 26.03 -12.00
CA TRP A 182 -5.72 26.28 -11.06
C TRP A 182 -5.45 27.78 -10.87
N ASN A 183 -5.69 28.28 -9.66
CA ASN A 183 -5.40 29.65 -9.24
C ASN A 183 -5.06 29.71 -7.73
N ASP A 184 -4.67 30.88 -7.22
CA ASP A 184 -4.31 31.06 -5.81
C ASP A 184 -5.48 30.82 -4.85
N GLU A 185 -6.71 31.10 -5.26
CA GLU A 185 -7.92 30.84 -4.46
C GLU A 185 -8.12 29.32 -4.25
N LEU A 186 -8.03 28.53 -5.33
CA LEU A 186 -8.14 27.07 -5.29
C LEU A 186 -7.01 26.45 -4.46
N LYS A 187 -5.80 26.99 -4.58
CA LYS A 187 -4.66 26.60 -3.74
C LYS A 187 -4.95 26.84 -2.26
N ASN A 188 -5.52 28.00 -1.91
CA ASN A 188 -5.90 28.33 -0.53
C ASN A 188 -7.01 27.41 -0.03
N LYS A 189 -8.01 27.07 -0.85
CA LYS A 189 -9.06 26.08 -0.53
C LYS A 189 -8.46 24.70 -0.25
N LEU A 190 -7.51 24.23 -1.06
CA LEU A 190 -6.79 22.97 -0.82
C LEU A 190 -5.98 23.00 0.49
N MET A 191 -5.36 24.12 0.83
CA MET A 191 -4.65 24.29 2.10
C MET A 191 -5.62 24.23 3.29
N ALA A 192 -6.79 24.89 3.18
CA ALA A 192 -7.82 24.90 4.20
C ALA A 192 -8.42 23.51 4.43
N SER A 193 -8.71 22.77 3.36
CA SER A 193 -9.17 21.36 3.38
C SER A 193 -8.02 20.37 3.64
N ASN A 194 -6.85 20.88 3.99
CA ASN A 194 -5.58 20.21 4.13
C ASN A 194 -5.33 18.98 3.25
N GLY A 195 -5.39 19.25 1.96
CA GLY A 195 -5.06 18.34 0.88
C GLY A 195 -6.24 17.50 0.40
N SER A 196 -7.39 17.59 1.05
CA SER A 196 -8.62 17.00 0.53
C SER A 196 -9.18 17.83 -0.64
N VAL A 197 -9.64 17.14 -1.68
CA VAL A 197 -10.33 17.73 -2.82
C VAL A 197 -11.86 17.58 -2.75
N GLN A 198 -12.37 16.80 -1.78
CA GLN A 198 -13.77 16.34 -1.79
C GLN A 198 -14.76 17.50 -1.64
N ASN A 199 -14.45 18.46 -0.76
CA ASN A 199 -15.33 19.58 -0.40
C ASN A 199 -15.00 20.87 -1.17
N ILE A 200 -14.51 20.75 -2.41
CA ILE A 200 -14.19 21.89 -3.28
C ILE A 200 -15.09 21.80 -4.53
N ASP A 201 -16.03 22.74 -4.66
CA ASP A 201 -17.09 22.69 -5.69
C ASP A 201 -16.54 22.83 -7.12
N GLU A 202 -15.44 23.55 -7.29
CA GLU A 202 -14.81 23.76 -8.60
C GLU A 202 -14.13 22.50 -9.16
N ILE A 203 -13.87 21.49 -8.32
CA ILE A 203 -13.21 20.25 -8.73
C ILE A 203 -14.28 19.23 -9.16
N PRO A 204 -14.24 18.73 -10.41
CA PRO A 204 -15.18 17.72 -10.89
C PRO A 204 -15.09 16.39 -10.13
N ASP A 205 -16.21 15.66 -10.03
CA ASP A 205 -16.31 14.41 -9.27
C ASP A 205 -15.34 13.32 -9.73
N ASN A 206 -15.04 13.24 -11.03
CA ASN A 206 -14.06 12.29 -11.54
C ASN A 206 -12.63 12.58 -11.04
N ILE A 207 -12.30 13.86 -10.80
CA ILE A 207 -11.03 14.26 -10.19
C ILE A 207 -11.07 13.99 -8.68
N LYS A 208 -12.20 14.29 -8.02
CA LYS A 208 -12.40 13.98 -6.59
C LYS A 208 -12.21 12.50 -6.28
N ALA A 209 -12.79 11.63 -7.11
CA ALA A 209 -12.62 10.18 -7.00
C ALA A 209 -11.16 9.74 -7.18
N LEU A 210 -10.43 10.35 -8.12
CA LEU A 210 -9.04 9.98 -8.42
C LEU A 210 -8.06 10.39 -7.31
N TYR A 211 -8.35 11.50 -6.62
CA TYR A 211 -7.46 12.11 -5.64
C TYR A 211 -7.95 12.00 -4.19
N LYS A 212 -8.76 10.97 -3.91
CA LYS A 212 -9.08 10.59 -2.53
C LYS A 212 -7.81 10.36 -1.72
N THR A 213 -7.76 10.94 -0.52
CA THR A 213 -6.64 10.73 0.40
C THR A 213 -6.79 9.41 1.16
N ALA A 214 -5.73 8.94 1.81
CA ALA A 214 -5.75 7.73 2.65
C ALA A 214 -6.81 7.79 3.76
N TRP A 215 -7.22 8.99 4.18
CA TRP A 215 -8.24 9.25 5.20
C TRP A 215 -9.67 9.12 4.65
N GLU A 216 -9.83 9.33 3.35
CA GLU A 216 -11.11 9.29 2.61
C GLU A 216 -11.37 7.92 1.98
N LEU A 217 -10.43 6.98 2.13
CA LEU A 217 -10.52 5.62 1.60
C LEU A 217 -10.96 4.65 2.70
N SER A 218 -11.87 3.76 2.33
CA SER A 218 -12.28 2.65 3.20
C SER A 218 -11.08 1.76 3.53
N GLN A 219 -10.76 1.64 4.82
CA GLN A 219 -9.66 0.77 5.27
C GLN A 219 -9.96 -0.71 4.98
N LYS A 220 -11.24 -1.09 4.91
CA LYS A 220 -11.65 -2.43 4.45
C LYS A 220 -11.16 -2.69 3.02
N THR A 221 -11.35 -1.74 2.10
CA THR A 221 -10.84 -1.83 0.72
C THR A 221 -9.31 -1.93 0.69
N ILE A 222 -8.61 -1.17 1.54
CA ILE A 222 -7.14 -1.26 1.63
C ILE A 222 -6.69 -2.66 2.08
N ILE A 223 -7.38 -3.24 3.07
CA ILE A 223 -7.13 -4.59 3.58
C ILE A 223 -7.44 -5.66 2.51
N GLU A 224 -8.55 -5.52 1.79
CA GLU A 224 -8.89 -6.41 0.66
C GLU A 224 -7.79 -6.37 -0.41
N MET A 225 -7.34 -5.19 -0.83
CA MET A 225 -6.25 -5.06 -1.80
C MET A 225 -4.93 -5.62 -1.26
N ALA A 226 -4.68 -5.52 0.04
CA ALA A 226 -3.52 -6.13 0.69
C ALA A 226 -3.62 -7.67 0.69
N ALA A 227 -4.80 -8.25 0.89
CA ALA A 227 -5.02 -9.69 0.82
C ALA A 227 -4.88 -10.21 -0.62
N ASP A 228 -5.48 -9.51 -1.58
CA ASP A 228 -5.41 -9.79 -3.02
C ASP A 228 -3.97 -9.97 -3.52
N ARG A 229 -3.09 -9.02 -3.17
CA ARG A 229 -1.66 -9.12 -3.51
C ARG A 229 -0.89 -10.06 -2.58
N GLY A 230 -1.39 -10.30 -1.37
CA GLY A 230 -0.79 -11.17 -0.36
C GLY A 230 -0.64 -12.61 -0.85
N ALA A 231 -1.55 -13.07 -1.71
CA ALA A 231 -1.46 -14.34 -2.42
C ALA A 231 -0.19 -14.47 -3.30
N TYR A 232 0.46 -13.38 -3.67
CA TYR A 232 1.68 -13.36 -4.46
C TYR A 232 2.91 -12.90 -3.66
N ILE A 233 2.78 -12.64 -2.36
CA ILE A 233 3.87 -12.16 -1.49
C ILE A 233 4.27 -13.27 -0.50
N CYS A 234 5.43 -13.89 -0.74
CA CYS A 234 5.90 -15.00 0.08
C CYS A 234 6.31 -14.59 1.50
N GLN A 235 6.76 -13.36 1.71
CA GLN A 235 7.01 -12.81 3.04
C GLN A 235 5.77 -12.10 3.57
N SER A 236 5.80 -10.79 3.78
CA SER A 236 4.66 -9.97 4.18
C SER A 236 4.80 -8.57 3.56
N GLN A 237 3.97 -7.63 4.00
CA GLN A 237 3.96 -6.25 3.54
C GLN A 237 3.75 -5.28 4.70
N SER A 238 4.40 -4.11 4.65
CA SER A 238 4.32 -3.09 5.70
C SER A 238 3.04 -2.25 5.60
N LEU A 239 1.90 -2.84 6.00
CA LEU A 239 0.57 -2.24 5.83
C LEU A 239 0.24 -1.20 6.91
N ASN A 240 0.33 0.09 6.59
CA ASN A 240 -0.20 1.14 7.44
C ASN A 240 -1.73 1.23 7.34
N VAL A 241 -2.38 1.57 8.47
CA VAL A 241 -3.82 1.80 8.55
C VAL A 241 -4.08 3.23 8.96
N PHE A 242 -4.99 3.90 8.26
CA PHE A 242 -5.35 5.30 8.47
C PHE A 242 -6.78 5.37 9.00
N MET A 243 -6.95 5.91 10.20
CA MET A 243 -8.25 5.91 10.86
C MET A 243 -8.54 7.23 11.55
N GLU A 244 -9.55 7.94 11.06
CA GLU A 244 -10.11 9.09 11.75
C GLU A 244 -11.01 8.65 12.90
N ASN A 245 -10.93 9.37 14.02
CA ASN A 245 -11.72 9.08 15.22
C ASN A 245 -11.62 7.61 15.63
N ALA A 246 -10.38 7.12 15.72
CA ALA A 246 -10.09 5.74 16.10
C ALA A 246 -10.68 5.45 17.48
N ASN A 247 -11.44 4.36 17.58
CA ASN A 247 -12.05 3.89 18.81
C ASN A 247 -11.90 2.37 18.92
N PHE A 248 -12.21 1.82 20.10
CA PHE A 248 -12.00 0.40 20.38
C PHE A 248 -12.77 -0.51 19.40
N ALA A 249 -14.02 -0.15 19.07
CA ALA A 249 -14.85 -0.93 18.16
C ALA A 249 -14.26 -0.98 16.74
N LYS A 250 -13.87 0.16 16.17
CA LYS A 250 -13.25 0.27 14.83
C LYS A 250 -11.91 -0.46 14.74
N LEU A 251 -11.07 -0.36 15.77
CA LEU A 251 -9.78 -1.05 15.79
C LEU A 251 -9.96 -2.56 15.92
N THR A 252 -10.89 -2.98 16.77
CA THR A 252 -11.21 -4.41 16.93
C THR A 252 -11.74 -4.99 15.62
N SER A 253 -12.73 -4.35 15.00
CA SER A 253 -13.29 -4.84 13.73
C SER A 253 -12.24 -4.90 12.62
N MET A 254 -11.39 -3.88 12.51
CA MET A 254 -10.29 -3.83 11.55
C MET A 254 -9.28 -4.98 11.77
N HIS A 255 -8.82 -5.21 12.99
CA HIS A 255 -7.88 -6.29 13.29
C HIS A 255 -8.47 -7.68 13.00
N PHE A 256 -9.71 -7.93 13.43
CA PHE A 256 -10.39 -9.19 13.15
C PHE A 256 -10.64 -9.38 11.66
N TYR A 257 -10.94 -8.31 10.92
CA TYR A 257 -11.10 -8.37 9.47
C TYR A 257 -9.78 -8.72 8.78
N SER A 258 -8.68 -8.01 9.09
CA SER A 258 -7.34 -8.34 8.58
C SER A 258 -6.93 -9.78 8.85
N TRP A 259 -7.20 -10.28 10.07
CA TRP A 259 -6.94 -11.67 10.44
C TRP A 259 -7.79 -12.67 9.64
N LYS A 260 -9.10 -12.42 9.52
CA LYS A 260 -10.01 -13.27 8.72
C LYS A 260 -9.63 -13.31 7.24
N GLN A 261 -9.10 -12.22 6.70
CA GLN A 261 -8.59 -12.15 5.32
C GLN A 261 -7.24 -12.87 5.13
N GLY A 262 -6.64 -13.42 6.20
CA GLY A 262 -5.38 -14.18 6.13
C GLY A 262 -4.12 -13.31 6.09
N LEU A 263 -4.21 -12.00 6.36
CA LEU A 263 -3.03 -11.14 6.34
C LEU A 263 -1.98 -11.57 7.37
N LYS A 264 -0.74 -11.75 6.89
CA LYS A 264 0.44 -12.04 7.73
C LYS A 264 0.82 -10.84 8.61
N THR A 265 0.68 -9.63 8.08
CA THR A 265 0.80 -8.38 8.84
C THR A 265 -0.51 -7.62 8.73
N GLY A 266 -1.33 -7.68 9.79
CA GLY A 266 -2.63 -7.01 9.82
C GLY A 266 -2.55 -5.49 10.01
N MET A 267 -1.46 -4.99 10.58
CA MET A 267 -1.18 -3.56 10.75
C MET A 267 0.31 -3.34 11.05
N TYR A 268 0.91 -2.32 10.43
CA TYR A 268 2.25 -1.81 10.73
C TYR A 268 2.15 -0.60 11.68
N TYR A 269 1.83 0.58 11.16
CA TYR A 269 1.41 1.72 11.98
C TYR A 269 -0.09 1.96 11.88
N LEU A 270 -0.68 2.29 13.03
CA LEU A 270 -1.94 3.04 13.07
C LEU A 270 -1.62 4.52 12.95
N ARG A 271 -2.18 5.18 11.93
CA ARG A 271 -2.14 6.62 11.76
C ARG A 271 -3.52 7.17 12.10
N THR A 272 -3.57 8.07 13.09
CA THR A 272 -4.82 8.71 13.52
C THR A 272 -4.80 10.20 13.24
N LYS A 273 -5.99 10.76 13.04
CA LYS A 273 -6.26 12.20 13.10
C LYS A 273 -7.37 12.45 14.13
N ALA A 274 -7.25 13.54 14.85
CA ALA A 274 -8.34 14.03 15.70
C ALA A 274 -9.45 14.63 14.82
N ALA A 275 -10.71 14.50 15.21
CA ALA A 275 -11.86 15.09 14.52
C ALA A 275 -11.78 16.63 14.35
N VAL A 276 -11.02 17.30 15.23
CA VAL A 276 -10.92 18.76 15.24
C VAL A 276 -9.49 19.15 14.93
N ASP A 277 -9.28 19.74 13.76
CA ASP A 277 -8.02 20.36 13.41
C ASP A 277 -7.82 21.63 14.24
N ALA A 278 -6.58 21.86 14.70
CA ALA A 278 -6.21 23.14 15.27
C ALA A 278 -6.43 24.27 14.24
N ILE A 279 -7.00 25.39 14.68
CA ILE A 279 -7.31 26.55 13.84
C ILE A 279 -6.09 26.93 13.01
N LYS A 280 -6.21 26.89 11.69
CA LYS A 280 -5.14 27.26 10.76
C LYS A 280 -5.22 28.75 10.47
N PHE A 281 -4.12 29.45 10.71
CA PHE A 281 -3.97 30.83 10.26
C PHE A 281 -3.63 30.82 8.77
N THR A 282 -4.65 30.84 7.91
CA THR A 282 -4.46 31.26 6.52
C THR A 282 -4.35 32.78 6.47
N LEU A 283 -3.57 33.31 5.52
CA LEU A 283 -3.23 34.74 5.43
C LEU A 283 -4.43 35.67 5.19
N GLU A 284 -5.61 35.12 4.93
CA GLU A 284 -6.87 35.88 4.84
C GLU A 284 -7.95 35.21 5.69
N LYS A 285 -8.56 36.00 6.57
CA LYS A 285 -9.63 35.57 7.49
C LYS A 285 -10.99 35.75 6.80
N THR A 286 -11.62 34.65 6.43
CA THR A 286 -13.08 34.61 6.20
C THR A 286 -13.66 33.51 7.07
N ALA A 287 -14.65 33.90 7.88
CA ALA A 287 -15.18 33.11 8.99
C ALA A 287 -15.84 31.82 8.50
N VAL A 288 -15.35 30.67 8.97
CA VAL A 288 -16.01 29.37 8.81
C VAL A 288 -16.77 29.06 10.11
N VAL A 289 -18.07 28.78 9.97
CA VAL A 289 -18.98 28.43 11.07
C VAL A 289 -18.60 27.07 11.66
N GLN A 290 -18.57 26.97 12.99
CA GLN A 290 -18.18 25.77 13.73
C GLN A 290 -19.33 24.74 13.81
N PRO A 291 -19.07 23.43 13.68
CA PRO A 291 -19.98 22.41 14.17
C PRO A 291 -19.83 22.24 15.69
N ILE A 292 -20.95 22.05 16.38
CA ILE A 292 -21.03 21.85 17.83
C ILE A 292 -20.51 20.46 18.19
N ALA A 293 -19.62 20.37 19.18
CA ALA A 293 -19.10 19.09 19.67
C ALA A 293 -20.19 18.31 20.43
N LYS A 294 -20.42 17.06 20.03
CA LYS A 294 -21.32 16.12 20.73
C LYS A 294 -20.79 15.75 22.13
N THR A 295 -21.72 15.58 23.06
CA THR A 295 -21.47 15.20 24.46
C THR A 295 -21.07 13.73 24.59
N GLU A 296 -20.48 13.35 25.73
CA GLU A 296 -20.03 11.97 25.99
C GLU A 296 -21.21 10.99 26.06
N GLU A 297 -22.38 11.41 26.56
CA GLU A 297 -23.58 10.58 26.57
C GLU A 297 -24.09 10.26 25.16
N GLU A 298 -24.02 11.22 24.24
CA GLU A 298 -24.39 11.00 22.83
C GLU A 298 -23.45 10.00 22.14
N ARG A 299 -22.15 10.00 22.50
CA ARG A 299 -21.18 9.02 21.99
C ARG A 299 -21.44 7.61 22.53
N GLN A 300 -21.77 7.48 23.81
CA GLN A 300 -22.07 6.18 24.42
C GLN A 300 -23.38 5.58 23.87
N ALA A 301 -24.37 6.43 23.57
CA ALA A 301 -25.62 6.01 22.94
C ALA A 301 -25.41 5.49 21.50
N GLU A 302 -24.54 6.12 20.72
CA GLU A 302 -24.16 5.64 19.37
C GLU A 302 -23.42 4.30 19.43
N ILE A 303 -22.59 4.07 20.46
CA ILE A 303 -21.87 2.79 20.69
C ILE A 303 -22.86 1.65 20.94
N ALA A 304 -23.90 1.88 21.75
CA ALA A 304 -24.92 0.87 22.03
C ALA A 304 -25.75 0.53 20.78
N CYS A 305 -26.16 1.56 20.02
CA CYS A 305 -26.99 1.37 18.83
C CYS A 305 -26.25 0.61 17.70
N SER A 306 -24.93 0.81 17.57
CA SER A 306 -24.08 0.11 16.60
C SER A 306 -23.85 -1.38 16.92
N LEU A 307 -24.08 -1.83 18.15
CA LEU A 307 -23.87 -3.22 18.55
C LEU A 307 -25.11 -4.09 18.28
N ASP A 308 -26.29 -3.49 18.31
CA ASP A 308 -27.57 -4.19 18.21
C ASP A 308 -28.08 -4.36 16.77
N ASP A 309 -27.58 -3.58 15.80
CA ASP A 309 -27.91 -3.74 14.37
C ASP A 309 -26.68 -3.56 13.46
N PRO A 310 -25.90 -4.62 13.23
CA PRO A 310 -24.72 -4.59 12.37
C PRO A 310 -25.03 -4.34 10.88
N GLU A 311 -26.27 -4.54 10.43
CA GLU A 311 -26.63 -4.49 9.00
C GLU A 311 -27.22 -3.13 8.57
N ASN A 312 -27.77 -2.31 9.49
CA ASN A 312 -28.32 -0.98 9.17
C ASN A 312 -27.45 0.22 9.63
N CYS A 313 -26.18 0.01 9.97
CA CYS A 313 -25.31 1.13 10.33
C CYS A 313 -24.89 1.95 9.09
N GLU A 314 -25.71 2.95 8.73
CA GLU A 314 -25.47 3.91 7.63
C GLU A 314 -24.18 4.73 7.79
N MET A 315 -23.51 4.67 8.96
CA MET A 315 -22.20 5.29 9.22
C MET A 315 -21.01 4.47 8.69
N CYS A 316 -21.26 3.29 8.11
CA CYS A 316 -20.27 2.49 7.38
C CYS A 316 -20.33 2.70 5.85
N SER A 317 -21.19 3.62 5.36
CA SER A 317 -21.36 3.95 3.94
C SER A 317 -21.18 5.44 3.64
N GLY A 318 -20.11 6.04 4.17
CA GLY A 318 -19.65 7.38 3.82
C GLY A 318 -18.16 7.37 3.49
#